data_AF-A0A355BAC3-F1
#
_entry.id   AF-A0A355BAC3-F1
#
_cell.length_a   1.000
_cell.length_b   1.000
_cell.length_c   1.000
_cell.angle_alpha   90.00
_cell.angle_beta   90.00
_cell.angle_gamma   90.00
#
_symmetry.space_group_name_H-M   'P 1'
#
loop_
_entity.id
_entity.type
_entity.pdbx_description
1 polymer ?
#
loop_
_entity_poly.entity_id
_entity_poly.type
_entity_poly.pdbx_seq_one_letter_code
_entity_poly.pdbx_strand_id
1 'polypeptide(L)'
;EKLGFTITNFLGNNKIADFKPALGFLFSNIIASYTFWGYTDLDITFGNIRNFIIEDVLENYNVLSGRHDCIYGKFCLFKNEKQTNTLFLESRDYKSIFMRPQRFYFDSCNVVIEAENSILNFSDYIQSITYV
;
A
#
# COMPACT_ATOMS: atom_id res chain seq x y z
N GLU A 1 -18.66 -2.96 5.87
CA GLU A 1 -19.28 -1.61 5.84
C GLU A 1 -18.41 -0.58 5.12
N LYS A 2 -17.21 -0.24 5.60
CA LYS A 2 -16.35 0.82 5.01
C LYS A 2 -16.07 0.73 3.51
N LEU A 3 -15.87 -0.48 2.96
CA LEU A 3 -15.59 -0.68 1.53
C LEU A 3 -16.84 -0.64 0.64
N GLY A 4 -18.05 -0.68 1.21
CA GLY A 4 -19.30 -0.75 0.45
C GLY A 4 -19.57 -2.09 -0.25
N PHE A 5 -18.74 -3.12 -0.05
CA PHE A 5 -18.96 -4.48 -0.54
C PHE A 5 -18.47 -5.53 0.47
N THR A 6 -18.91 -6.77 0.28
CA THR A 6 -18.57 -7.90 1.14
C THR A 6 -17.42 -8.71 0.55
N ILE A 7 -16.39 -8.97 1.37
CA ILE A 7 -15.28 -9.86 1.02
C ILE A 7 -15.70 -11.27 1.43
N THR A 8 -15.97 -12.14 0.45
CA THR A 8 -16.46 -13.52 0.68
C THR A 8 -15.37 -14.58 0.53
N ASN A 9 -14.27 -14.27 -0.17
CA ASN A 9 -13.27 -15.24 -0.59
C ASN A 9 -11.87 -14.95 0.00
N PHE A 10 -11.76 -14.82 1.31
CA PHE A 10 -10.48 -14.66 2.00
C PHE A 10 -9.85 -16.04 2.26
N LEU A 11 -9.26 -16.63 1.23
CA LEU A 11 -8.68 -17.98 1.28
C LEU A 11 -7.17 -17.90 1.05
N GLY A 12 -6.39 -18.00 2.13
CA GLY A 12 -4.94 -18.14 2.09
C GLY A 12 -4.16 -17.06 2.86
N ASN A 13 -3.13 -17.49 3.58
CA ASN A 13 -2.31 -16.62 4.44
C ASN A 13 -1.69 -15.42 3.70
N ASN A 14 -1.41 -15.58 2.40
CA ASN A 14 -0.75 -14.55 1.60
C ASN A 14 -1.72 -13.50 1.04
N LYS A 15 -3.05 -13.71 1.12
CA LYS A 15 -4.03 -12.78 0.57
C LYS A 15 -4.08 -11.45 1.34
N ILE A 16 -3.74 -11.48 2.63
CA ILE A 16 -3.67 -10.29 3.48
C ILE A 16 -2.75 -9.21 2.92
N ALA A 17 -1.71 -9.61 2.19
CA ALA A 17 -0.77 -8.70 1.55
C ALA A 17 -1.51 -7.72 0.63
N ASP A 18 -2.49 -8.20 -0.15
CA ASP A 18 -3.25 -7.32 -1.04
C ASP A 18 -4.11 -6.29 -0.28
N PHE A 19 -4.38 -6.49 1.01
CA PHE A 19 -5.14 -5.54 1.82
C PHE A 19 -4.24 -4.54 2.56
N LYS A 20 -2.92 -4.77 2.63
CA LYS A 20 -1.96 -3.90 3.32
C LYS A 20 -2.13 -2.42 2.97
N PRO A 21 -2.31 -2.03 1.68
CA PRO A 21 -2.51 -0.63 1.33
C PRO A 21 -3.79 0.02 1.84
N ALA A 22 -4.82 -0.77 2.16
CA ALA A 22 -6.09 -0.27 2.65
C ALA A 22 -6.16 -0.26 4.19
N LEU A 23 -5.13 -0.74 4.90
CA LEU A 23 -5.20 -0.92 6.35
C LEU A 23 -5.47 0.40 7.09
N GLY A 24 -4.87 1.53 6.68
CA GLY A 24 -5.16 2.82 7.31
C GLY A 24 -6.61 3.25 7.18
N PHE A 25 -7.25 2.97 6.03
CA PHE A 25 -8.68 3.21 5.84
C PHE A 25 -9.54 2.23 6.64
N LEU A 26 -9.24 0.93 6.56
CA LEU A 26 -10.00 -0.13 7.21
C LEU A 26 -9.94 -0.01 8.74
N PHE A 27 -8.77 0.33 9.28
CA PHE A 27 -8.47 0.36 10.71
C PHE A 27 -8.17 1.77 11.22
N SER A 28 -8.78 2.80 10.61
CA SER A 28 -8.64 4.22 10.99
C SER A 28 -8.73 4.50 12.49
N ASN A 29 -9.57 3.75 13.22
CA ASN A 29 -9.75 3.93 14.66
C ASN A 29 -8.52 3.47 15.46
N ILE A 30 -7.81 2.45 14.99
CA ILE A 30 -6.58 1.95 15.63
C ILE A 30 -5.44 2.94 15.44
N ILE A 31 -5.37 3.57 14.27
CA ILE A 31 -4.27 4.46 13.92
C ILE A 31 -4.54 5.94 14.25
N ALA A 32 -5.70 6.28 14.82
CA ALA A 32 -6.14 7.67 14.98
C ALA A 32 -5.17 8.60 15.73
N SER A 33 -4.39 8.06 16.67
CA SER A 33 -3.41 8.82 17.47
C SER A 33 -2.00 8.88 16.85
N TYR A 34 -1.79 8.27 15.68
CA TYR A 34 -0.48 8.18 15.05
C TYR A 34 -0.37 9.12 13.86
N THR A 35 0.76 9.82 13.74
CA THR A 35 1.07 10.68 12.59
C THR A 35 1.28 9.87 11.30
N PHE A 36 1.82 8.65 11.45
CA PHE A 36 2.08 7.73 10.35
C PHE A 36 1.63 6.31 10.73
N TRP A 37 1.27 5.53 9.72
CA TRP A 37 1.07 4.09 9.82
C TRP A 37 1.82 3.38 8.69
N GLY A 38 2.05 2.08 8.80
CA GLY A 38 2.82 1.39 7.77
C GLY A 38 2.74 -0.12 7.90
N TYR A 39 3.47 -0.80 7.02
CA TYR A 39 3.64 -2.24 7.04
C TYR A 39 5.05 -2.63 6.62
N THR A 40 5.51 -3.75 7.17
CA THR A 40 6.79 -4.38 6.86
C THR A 40 6.61 -5.89 6.90
N ASP A 41 7.51 -6.62 6.25
CA ASP A 41 7.61 -8.06 6.49
C ASP A 41 8.28 -8.33 7.85
N LEU A 42 7.93 -9.47 8.47
CA LEU A 42 8.36 -9.83 9.82
C LEU A 42 9.83 -10.28 9.89
N ASP A 43 10.43 -10.60 8.75
CA ASP A 43 11.82 -11.06 8.61
C ASP A 43 12.82 -9.90 8.40
N ILE A 44 12.38 -8.65 8.56
CA ILE A 44 13.20 -7.46 8.34
C ILE A 44 13.66 -6.86 9.67
N THR A 45 14.95 -6.57 9.75
CA THR A 45 15.57 -5.81 10.84
C THR A 45 16.14 -4.50 10.29
N PHE A 46 15.66 -3.36 10.77
CA PHE A 46 16.03 -2.03 10.27
C PHE A 46 17.30 -1.44 10.90
N GLY A 47 17.83 -2.06 11.95
CA GLY A 47 18.89 -1.44 12.76
C GLY A 47 18.42 -0.11 13.34
N ASN A 48 19.24 0.94 13.22
CA ASN A 48 18.81 2.29 13.60
C ASN A 48 18.03 2.95 12.45
N ILE A 49 16.71 2.76 12.46
CA ILE A 49 15.80 3.32 11.45
C ILE A 49 15.87 4.85 11.35
N ARG A 50 16.24 5.55 12.45
CA ARG A 50 16.36 7.02 12.47
C ARG A 50 17.54 7.55 11.67
N ASN A 51 18.43 6.68 11.18
CA ASN A 51 19.49 7.09 10.25
C ASN A 51 18.95 7.40 8.84
N PHE A 52 17.77 6.88 8.47
CA PHE A 52 17.21 7.07 7.13
C PHE A 52 15.72 7.49 7.13
N ILE A 53 15.00 7.28 8.24
CA ILE A 53 13.68 7.89 8.48
C ILE A 53 13.87 9.10 9.40
N ILE A 54 14.39 10.18 8.80
CA ILE A 54 14.67 11.45 9.45
C ILE A 54 13.47 12.40 9.37
N GLU A 55 13.49 13.46 10.19
CA GLU A 55 12.38 14.42 10.28
C GLU A 55 12.11 15.08 8.92
N ASP A 56 13.15 15.54 8.23
CA ASP A 56 13.03 16.13 6.89
C ASP A 56 12.28 15.22 5.91
N VAL A 57 12.49 13.90 5.99
CA VAL A 57 11.80 12.93 5.12
C VAL A 57 10.33 12.75 5.55
N LEU A 58 10.05 12.75 6.85
CA LEU A 58 8.68 12.66 7.37
C LEU A 58 7.87 13.94 7.11
N GLU A 59 8.50 15.10 7.10
CA GLU A 59 7.81 16.38 6.87
C GLU A 59 7.46 16.61 5.39
N ASN A 60 8.31 16.12 4.48
CA ASN A 60 8.20 16.43 3.05
C ASN A 60 7.46 15.36 2.22
N TYR A 61 7.19 14.17 2.77
CA TYR A 61 6.60 13.06 2.00
C TYR A 61 5.40 12.43 2.71
N ASN A 62 4.34 12.19 1.93
CA ASN A 62 3.12 11.53 2.42
C ASN A 62 3.20 10.00 2.37
N VAL A 63 4.06 9.45 1.51
CA VAL A 63 4.33 8.01 1.42
C VAL A 63 5.82 7.80 1.29
N LEU A 64 6.34 6.90 2.12
CA LEU A 64 7.72 6.43 2.08
C LEU A 64 7.70 4.96 1.72
N SER A 65 8.53 4.57 0.76
CA SER A 65 8.70 3.17 0.39
C SER A 65 10.16 2.84 0.23
N GLY A 66 10.51 1.56 0.41
CA GLY A 66 11.87 1.07 0.18
C GLY A 66 12.33 1.12 -1.29
N ARG A 67 11.47 1.55 -2.21
CA ARG A 67 11.77 1.77 -3.63
C ARG A 67 11.18 3.10 -4.10
N HIS A 68 11.82 3.70 -5.10
CA HIS A 68 11.40 4.98 -5.69
C HIS A 68 10.41 4.81 -6.85
N ASP A 69 10.36 3.62 -7.46
CA ASP A 69 9.59 3.32 -8.66
C ASP A 69 8.24 2.65 -8.37
N CYS A 70 8.04 2.17 -7.14
CA CYS A 70 6.83 1.50 -6.73
C CYS A 70 6.69 1.40 -5.21
N ILE A 71 5.46 1.18 -4.75
CA ILE A 71 5.22 0.69 -3.40
C ILE A 71 5.87 -0.69 -3.24
N TYR A 72 6.64 -0.83 -2.15
CA TYR A 72 7.41 -2.01 -1.82
C TYR A 72 6.82 -2.69 -0.59
N GLY A 73 6.20 -3.86 -0.78
CA GLY A 73 5.41 -4.57 0.24
C GLY A 73 6.16 -4.96 1.51
N LYS A 74 7.49 -4.86 1.45
CA LYS A 74 8.44 -5.14 2.53
C LYS A 74 8.65 -3.96 3.47
N PHE A 75 8.44 -2.73 3.01
CA PHE A 75 8.52 -1.54 3.86
C PHE A 75 7.80 -0.36 3.20
N CYS A 76 6.70 0.06 3.82
CA CYS A 76 6.01 1.29 3.49
C CYS A 76 5.51 2.02 4.74
N LEU A 77 5.61 3.34 4.70
CA LEU A 77 5.05 4.26 5.67
C LEU A 77 4.12 5.25 4.95
N PHE A 78 2.97 5.52 5.54
CA PHE A 78 1.92 6.38 5.03
C PHE A 78 1.60 7.42 6.09
N LYS A 79 1.61 8.69 5.69
CA LYS A 79 1.11 9.76 6.54
C LYS A 79 -0.37 9.52 6.81
N ASN A 80 -0.77 9.62 8.07
CA ASN A 80 -2.13 9.29 8.49
C ASN A 80 -3.10 10.43 8.17
N GLU A 81 -3.33 10.63 6.89
CA GLU A 81 -4.23 11.64 6.35
C GLU A 81 -5.23 10.97 5.41
N LYS A 82 -6.39 11.61 5.23
CA LYS A 82 -7.47 11.06 4.40
C LYS A 82 -6.97 10.70 3.00
N GLN A 83 -6.26 11.62 2.35
CA GLN A 83 -5.75 11.44 0.99
C GLN A 83 -4.90 10.16 0.88
N THR A 84 -3.90 10.02 1.75
CA THR A 84 -3.00 8.87 1.78
C THR A 84 -3.73 7.58 2.12
N ASN A 85 -4.63 7.62 3.11
CA ASN A 85 -5.39 6.45 3.55
C ASN A 85 -6.34 5.93 2.45
N THR A 86 -6.72 6.77 1.50
CA THR A 86 -7.60 6.40 0.37
C THR A 86 -6.87 6.14 -0.94
N LEU A 87 -5.53 6.21 -1.01
CA LEU A 87 -4.77 6.04 -2.27
C LEU A 87 -5.10 4.74 -3.00
N PHE A 88 -5.39 3.67 -2.28
CA PHE A 88 -5.77 2.39 -2.89
C PHE A 88 -7.05 2.45 -3.73
N LEU A 89 -7.91 3.45 -3.50
CA LEU A 89 -9.14 3.67 -4.28
C LEU A 89 -8.85 4.17 -5.70
N GLU A 90 -7.67 4.73 -5.94
CA GLU A 90 -7.25 5.24 -7.25
C GLU A 90 -6.95 4.10 -8.25
N SER A 91 -6.65 2.89 -7.77
CA SER A 91 -6.54 1.72 -8.64
C SER A 91 -7.93 1.30 -9.13
N ARG A 92 -8.16 1.28 -10.45
CA ARG A 92 -9.45 0.80 -10.99
C ARG A 92 -9.76 -0.66 -10.61
N ASP A 93 -8.74 -1.42 -10.23
CA ASP A 93 -8.80 -2.87 -10.01
C ASP A 93 -8.94 -3.26 -8.53
N TYR A 94 -8.86 -2.32 -7.57
CA TYR A 94 -8.82 -2.66 -6.13
C TYR A 94 -10.00 -3.54 -5.70
N LYS A 95 -11.22 -3.27 -6.19
CA LYS A 95 -12.42 -4.06 -5.86
C LYS A 95 -12.29 -5.50 -6.34
N SER A 96 -11.87 -5.67 -7.59
CA SER A 96 -11.67 -6.99 -8.21
C SER A 96 -10.59 -7.78 -7.45
N ILE A 97 -9.49 -7.13 -7.11
CA ILE A 97 -8.40 -7.71 -6.32
C ILE A 97 -8.91 -8.16 -4.94
N PHE A 98 -9.71 -7.35 -4.25
CA PHE A 98 -10.20 -7.66 -2.90
C PHE A 98 -11.24 -8.78 -2.88
N MET A 99 -12.01 -8.94 -3.95
CA MET A 99 -13.07 -9.95 -4.06
C MET A 99 -12.57 -11.34 -4.49
N ARG A 100 -11.40 -11.40 -5.12
CA ARG A 100 -10.81 -12.65 -5.63
C ARG A 100 -9.96 -13.34 -4.55
N PRO A 101 -9.94 -14.68 -4.48
CA PRO A 101 -9.12 -15.40 -3.51
C PRO A 101 -7.63 -15.42 -3.88
N GLN A 102 -7.29 -15.18 -5.15
CA GLN A 102 -5.90 -15.17 -5.59
C GLN A 102 -5.16 -13.95 -5.03
N ARG A 103 -3.84 -14.09 -4.81
CA ARG A 103 -2.96 -12.96 -4.49
C ARG A 103 -2.60 -12.20 -5.76
N PHE A 104 -2.65 -10.87 -5.69
CA PHE A 104 -2.30 -9.96 -6.78
C PHE A 104 -1.18 -9.00 -6.42
N TYR A 105 -0.41 -9.28 -5.37
CA TYR A 105 0.70 -8.45 -4.89
C TYR A 105 0.37 -6.96 -4.88
N PHE A 106 -0.83 -6.59 -4.42
CA PHE A 106 -1.30 -5.20 -4.46
C PHE A 106 -0.53 -4.30 -3.48
N ASP A 107 0.14 -4.91 -2.49
CA ASP A 107 1.18 -4.29 -1.68
C ASP A 107 2.51 -4.10 -2.40
N SER A 108 2.60 -4.40 -3.69
CA SER A 108 3.82 -4.32 -4.47
C SER A 108 3.51 -3.99 -5.94
N CYS A 109 4.55 -3.77 -6.74
CA CYS A 109 4.38 -3.74 -8.18
C CYS A 109 4.27 -5.16 -8.75
N ASN A 110 3.15 -5.47 -9.42
CA ASN A 110 3.01 -6.69 -10.23
C ASN A 110 3.85 -6.64 -11.51
N VAL A 111 4.16 -5.43 -11.99
CA VAL A 111 4.85 -5.19 -13.26
C VAL A 111 5.99 -4.23 -12.95
N VAL A 112 7.22 -4.63 -13.31
CA VAL A 112 8.36 -3.71 -13.39
C VAL A 112 8.16 -2.92 -14.67
N ILE A 113 7.94 -1.61 -14.55
CA ILE A 113 7.73 -0.71 -15.70
C ILE A 113 9.01 0.12 -15.84
N GLU A 114 9.52 0.27 -17.06
CA GLU A 114 10.57 1.26 -17.34
C GLU A 114 10.03 2.67 -17.04
N ALA A 115 10.82 3.46 -16.31
CA ALA A 115 10.44 4.56 -15.41
C ALA A 115 9.61 5.74 -15.96
N GLU A 116 9.02 5.67 -17.15
CA GLU A 116 8.39 6.81 -17.82
C GLU A 116 6.85 6.84 -17.75
N ASN A 117 6.18 5.77 -17.29
CA ASN A 117 4.70 5.69 -17.30
C ASN A 117 4.10 5.20 -15.99
N SER A 118 3.01 5.84 -15.56
CA SER A 118 2.25 5.39 -14.39
C SER A 118 1.58 4.04 -14.59
N ILE A 119 1.64 3.15 -13.60
CA ILE A 119 0.91 1.86 -13.63
C ILE A 119 -0.60 2.08 -13.82
N LEU A 120 -1.11 3.25 -13.42
CA LEU A 120 -2.51 3.64 -13.57
C LEU A 120 -2.92 3.88 -15.03
N ASN A 121 -1.96 3.94 -15.96
CA ASN A 121 -2.21 4.25 -17.37
C ASN A 121 -2.18 3.04 -18.29
N PHE A 122 -1.98 1.82 -17.78
CA PHE A 122 -1.93 0.63 -18.61
C PHE A 122 -3.30 -0.06 -18.67
N SER A 123 -3.87 -0.19 -19.88
CA SER A 123 -5.17 -0.83 -20.10
C SER A 123 -5.16 -2.33 -19.87
N ASP A 124 -4.02 -2.99 -20.11
CA ASP A 124 -3.96 -4.45 -20.25
C ASP A 124 -3.46 -5.16 -18.98
N TYR A 125 -3.11 -4.40 -17.94
CA TYR A 125 -2.57 -4.93 -16.68
C TYR A 125 -3.43 -4.55 -15.47
N ILE A 126 -3.32 -5.38 -14.43
CA ILE A 126 -3.93 -5.11 -13.12
C ILE A 126 -3.19 -3.95 -12.46
N GLN A 127 -3.91 -2.87 -12.19
CA GLN A 127 -3.34 -1.69 -11.56
C GLN A 127 -3.03 -1.94 -10.08
N SER A 128 -1.78 -1.69 -9.68
CA SER A 128 -1.46 -1.47 -8.27
C SER A 128 -1.29 0.02 -7.97
N ILE A 129 -0.92 0.32 -6.74
CA ILE A 129 -0.72 1.67 -6.22
C ILE A 129 0.70 2.15 -6.55
N THR A 130 0.97 2.46 -7.83
CA THR A 130 2.34 2.73 -8.27
C THR A 130 2.58 4.13 -8.81
N TYR A 131 1.79 5.11 -8.39
CA TYR A 131 2.25 6.50 -8.49
C TYR A 131 1.83 7.21 -7.22
N VAL A 132 2.76 7.30 -6.27
CA VAL A 132 2.69 8.24 -5.16
C VAL A 132 3.89 9.16 -5.24
#